data_AF-A0A2A5QRV5-F1
#
_entry.id   AF-A0A2A5QRV5-F1
#
_cell.length_a   1.000
_cell.length_b   1.000
_cell.length_c   1.000
_cell.angle_alpha   90.00
_cell.angle_beta   90.00
_cell.angle_gamma   90.00
#
_symmetry.space_group_name_H-M   'P 1'
#
loop_
_entity.id
_entity.type
_entity.pdbx_description
1 polymer ?
#
loop_
_entity_poly.entity_id
_entity_poly.type
_entity_poly.pdbx_seq_one_letter_code
_entity_poly.pdbx_strand_id
1 'polypeptide(L)'
;MTLEQLVRDERMNAIIGWSLMGIVALGAIESVLTGVLLWGGFELAIVATVSAPALITGDWTAMVSWPLLAVATLSVVAGVAGFPSETVVYLAVATLALVVVVELETFASVELSRRFAVVFAVLTTMALQALWTVAQFYSDRWLGTEYLRSQTELQWDFVIVTVVGLVLGGLFQWYAGRFEPAGAVARAANGADSP
;
A
#
# COMPACT_ATOMS: atom_id res chain seq x y z
N MET A 1 -0.29 -29.51 6.41
CA MET A 1 -0.13 -28.35 7.31
C MET A 1 -1.12 -28.47 8.44
N THR A 2 -0.71 -28.24 9.69
CA THR A 2 -1.61 -28.27 10.85
C THR A 2 -2.24 -26.89 11.08
N LEU A 3 -3.45 -26.81 11.64
CA LEU A 3 -4.14 -25.54 11.92
C LEU A 3 -3.30 -24.59 12.80
N GLU A 4 -2.49 -25.15 13.69
CA GLU A 4 -1.55 -24.39 14.52
C GLU A 4 -0.47 -23.65 13.71
N GLN A 5 -0.03 -24.21 12.58
CA GLN A 5 0.95 -23.56 11.70
C GLN A 5 0.32 -22.37 10.97
N LEU A 6 -0.92 -22.53 10.48
CA LEU A 6 -1.65 -21.47 9.78
C LEU A 6 -1.91 -20.26 10.69
N VAL A 7 -2.47 -20.50 11.88
CA VAL A 7 -2.73 -19.44 12.87
C VAL A 7 -1.44 -18.76 13.32
N ARG A 8 -0.33 -19.52 13.41
CA ARG A 8 0.98 -18.97 13.76
C ARG A 8 1.54 -18.08 12.65
N ASP A 9 1.38 -18.47 11.39
CA ASP A 9 1.80 -17.68 10.24
C ASP A 9 0.95 -16.40 10.10
N GLU A 10 -0.37 -16.47 10.31
CA GLU A 10 -1.26 -15.30 10.33
C GLU A 10 -0.91 -14.30 11.43
N ARG A 11 -0.68 -14.78 12.67
CA ARG A 11 -0.24 -13.93 13.78
C ARG A 11 1.13 -13.31 13.55
N MET A 12 2.07 -14.07 12.98
CA MET A 12 3.40 -13.56 12.69
C MET A 12 3.36 -12.50 11.59
N ASN A 13 2.57 -12.72 10.54
CA ASN A 13 2.29 -11.72 9.52
C ASN A 13 1.73 -10.44 10.13
N ALA A 14 0.73 -10.55 11.02
CA ALA A 14 0.13 -9.42 11.69
C ALA A 14 1.12 -8.67 12.59
N ILE A 15 1.95 -9.37 13.37
CA ILE A 15 2.96 -8.73 14.24
C ILE A 15 3.94 -7.90 13.40
N ILE A 16 4.45 -8.46 12.30
CA ILE A 16 5.36 -7.75 11.40
C ILE A 16 4.64 -6.55 10.77
N GLY A 17 3.42 -6.76 10.25
CA GLY A 17 2.61 -5.71 9.65
C GLY A 17 2.34 -4.54 10.60
N TRP A 18 1.90 -4.80 11.83
CA TRP A 18 1.66 -3.77 12.83
C TRP A 18 2.93 -3.07 13.28
N SER A 19 4.06 -3.78 13.34
CA SER A 19 5.35 -3.17 13.66
C SER A 19 5.77 -2.17 12.58
N LEU A 20 5.64 -2.56 11.32
CA LEU A 20 5.88 -1.71 10.15
C LEU A 20 4.94 -0.49 10.14
N MET A 21 3.65 -0.70 10.43
CA MET A 21 2.68 0.39 10.54
C MET A 21 2.96 1.33 11.71
N GLY A 22 3.49 0.81 12.82
CA GLY A 22 3.95 1.62 13.94
C GLY A 22 5.06 2.60 13.53
N ILE A 23 6.00 2.16 12.66
CA ILE A 23 7.06 3.02 12.12
C ILE A 23 6.46 4.14 11.27
N VAL A 24 5.53 3.82 10.36
CA VAL A 24 4.85 4.83 9.53
C VAL A 24 4.06 5.81 10.39
N ALA A 25 3.37 5.34 11.42
CA ALA A 25 2.62 6.21 12.34
C ALA A 25 3.53 7.14 13.14
N LEU A 26 4.72 6.67 13.55
CA LEU A 26 5.72 7.52 14.20
C LEU A 26 6.26 8.59 13.25
N GLY A 27 6.54 8.23 12.00
CA GLY A 27 6.91 9.18 10.94
C GLY A 27 5.83 10.25 10.73
N ALA A 28 4.56 9.83 10.70
CA ALA A 28 3.42 10.74 10.60
C ALA A 28 3.38 11.77 11.74
N ILE A 29 3.61 11.32 12.97
CA ILE A 29 3.66 12.19 14.15
C ILE A 29 4.85 13.15 14.03
N GLU A 30 6.03 12.66 13.65
CA GLU A 30 7.23 13.49 13.43
C GLU A 30 6.99 14.56 12.36
N SER A 31 6.41 14.19 11.21
CA SER A 31 6.06 15.09 10.11
C SER A 31 5.11 16.21 10.57
N VAL A 32 4.10 15.87 11.38
CA VAL A 32 3.17 16.87 11.94
C VAL A 32 3.88 17.80 12.93
N LEU A 33 4.73 17.25 13.81
CA LEU A 33 5.45 18.03 14.82
C LEU A 33 6.51 18.96 14.20
N THR A 34 7.09 18.57 13.07
CA THR A 34 8.08 19.37 12.33
C THR A 34 7.45 20.37 11.36
N GLY A 35 6.11 20.39 11.26
CA GLY A 35 5.37 21.34 10.42
C GLY A 35 5.24 20.91 8.95
N VAL A 36 5.63 19.69 8.60
CA VAL A 36 5.48 19.12 7.26
C VAL A 36 4.10 18.45 7.13
N LEU A 37 3.04 19.25 7.30
CA LEU A 37 1.66 18.76 7.48
C LEU A 37 1.15 17.89 6.33
N LEU A 38 1.50 18.22 5.08
CA LEU A 38 1.03 17.47 3.91
C LEU A 38 1.56 16.03 3.92
N TRP A 39 2.83 15.84 4.29
CA TRP A 39 3.44 14.52 4.44
C TRP A 39 2.86 13.76 5.62
N GLY A 40 2.72 14.41 6.78
CA GLY A 40 2.10 13.77 7.94
C GLY A 40 0.67 13.31 7.65
N GLY A 41 -0.10 14.11 6.92
CA GLY A 41 -1.45 13.74 6.47
C GLY A 41 -1.45 12.53 5.52
N PHE A 42 -0.48 12.44 4.61
CA PHE A 42 -0.34 11.31 3.70
C PHE A 42 0.04 10.02 4.44
N GLU A 43 0.99 10.08 5.37
CA GLU A 43 1.38 8.95 6.20
C GLU A 43 0.21 8.47 7.07
N LEU A 44 -0.59 9.39 7.61
CA LEU A 44 -1.84 9.06 8.32
C LEU A 44 -2.87 8.39 7.40
N ALA A 45 -2.98 8.81 6.14
CA ALA A 45 -3.86 8.15 5.17
C ALA A 45 -3.43 6.71 4.88
N ILE A 46 -2.12 6.44 4.79
CA ILE A 46 -1.58 5.08 4.70
C ILE A 46 -1.96 4.28 5.94
N VAL A 47 -1.75 4.84 7.13
CA VAL A 47 -2.12 4.19 8.41
C VAL A 47 -3.59 3.85 8.47
N ALA A 48 -4.46 4.81 8.13
CA ALA A 48 -5.89 4.62 8.11
C ALA A 48 -6.33 3.53 7.12
N THR A 49 -5.75 3.53 5.91
CA THR A 49 -6.07 2.55 4.87
C THR A 49 -5.67 1.14 5.30
N VAL A 50 -4.40 0.92 5.65
CA VAL A 50 -3.90 -0.41 6.05
C VAL A 50 -4.63 -0.96 7.29
N SER A 51 -5.06 -0.07 8.19
CA SER A 51 -5.77 -0.47 9.41
C SER A 51 -7.26 -0.71 9.17
N ALA A 52 -7.82 -0.32 8.02
CA ALA A 52 -9.25 -0.39 7.76
C ALA A 52 -9.83 -1.81 7.90
N PRO A 53 -9.21 -2.87 7.32
CA PRO A 53 -9.75 -4.23 7.45
C PRO A 53 -9.79 -4.71 8.90
N ALA A 54 -8.72 -4.47 9.66
CA ALA A 54 -8.65 -4.86 11.07
C ALA A 54 -9.67 -4.12 11.94
N LEU A 55 -9.91 -2.83 11.65
CA LEU A 55 -10.90 -2.02 12.37
C LEU A 55 -12.34 -2.42 12.03
N ILE A 56 -12.62 -2.76 10.76
CA ILE A 56 -13.96 -3.14 10.29
C ILE A 56 -14.33 -4.55 10.76
N THR A 57 -13.40 -5.50 10.67
CA THR A 57 -13.65 -6.90 11.06
C THR A 57 -13.51 -7.12 12.56
N GLY A 58 -12.83 -6.22 13.28
CA GLY A 58 -12.46 -6.41 14.69
C GLY A 58 -11.37 -7.46 14.90
N ASP A 59 -10.78 -7.98 13.82
CA ASP A 59 -9.71 -8.96 13.86
C ASP A 59 -8.38 -8.28 13.54
N TRP A 60 -7.52 -8.16 14.56
CA TRP A 60 -6.19 -7.58 14.42
C TRP A 60 -5.25 -8.39 13.52
N THR A 61 -5.59 -9.65 13.21
CA THR A 61 -4.83 -10.50 12.28
C THR A 61 -5.24 -10.33 10.82
N ALA A 62 -6.37 -9.63 10.56
CA ALA A 62 -6.83 -9.30 9.21
C ALA A 62 -5.99 -8.16 8.62
N MET A 63 -4.78 -8.50 8.18
CA MET A 63 -3.80 -7.55 7.64
C MET A 63 -3.31 -8.03 6.26
N VAL A 64 -3.05 -7.07 5.37
CA VAL A 64 -2.40 -7.33 4.09
C VAL A 64 -1.03 -7.98 4.35
N SER A 65 -0.58 -8.85 3.44
CA SER A 65 0.68 -9.57 3.56
C SER A 65 1.86 -8.61 3.79
N TRP A 66 2.70 -8.93 4.78
CA TRP A 66 3.81 -8.07 5.21
C TRP A 66 4.78 -7.61 4.11
N PRO A 67 5.02 -8.32 2.99
CA PRO A 67 5.90 -7.81 1.94
C PRO A 67 5.39 -6.52 1.29
N LEU A 68 4.07 -6.35 1.17
CA LEU A 68 3.48 -5.10 0.69
C LEU A 68 3.69 -3.97 1.69
N LEU A 69 3.49 -4.26 2.98
CA LEU A 69 3.73 -3.31 4.06
C LEU A 69 5.22 -2.96 4.19
N ALA A 70 6.12 -3.88 3.86
CA ALA A 70 7.56 -3.63 3.84
C ALA A 70 7.94 -2.65 2.72
N VAL A 71 7.36 -2.78 1.53
CA VAL A 71 7.56 -1.80 0.44
C VAL A 71 6.99 -0.43 0.83
N ALA A 72 5.83 -0.40 1.49
CA ALA A 72 5.22 0.84 1.97
C ALA A 72 6.13 1.54 2.99
N THR A 73 6.59 0.78 3.97
CA THR A 73 7.47 1.27 5.04
C THR A 73 8.82 1.70 4.48
N LEU A 74 9.39 0.95 3.54
CA LEU A 74 10.65 1.32 2.88
C LEU A 74 10.53 2.65 2.16
N SER A 75 9.38 2.91 1.51
CA SER A 75 9.11 4.19 0.86
C SER A 75 9.13 5.33 1.87
N VAL A 76 8.40 5.18 2.97
CA VAL A 76 8.34 6.20 4.05
C VAL A 76 9.72 6.46 4.66
N VAL A 77 10.45 5.40 5.01
CA VAL A 77 11.80 5.50 5.60
C VAL A 77 12.79 6.16 4.63
N ALA A 78 12.68 5.87 3.33
CA ALA A 78 13.52 6.54 2.32
C ALA A 78 13.25 8.06 2.27
N GLY A 79 12.01 8.50 2.48
CA GLY A 79 11.68 9.92 2.61
C GLY A 79 12.40 10.59 3.78
N VAL A 80 12.35 9.96 4.95
CA VAL A 80 13.01 10.46 6.18
C VAL A 80 14.53 10.46 6.04
N ALA A 81 15.11 9.47 5.34
CA ALA A 81 16.55 9.36 5.13
C ALA A 81 17.13 10.37 4.12
N GLY A 82 16.31 11.27 3.55
CA GLY A 82 16.76 12.33 2.65
C GLY A 82 16.97 11.88 1.20
N PHE A 83 16.36 10.77 0.78
CA PHE A 83 16.30 10.43 -0.64
C PHE A 83 15.48 11.47 -1.42
N PRO A 84 15.66 11.59 -2.76
CA PRO A 84 14.88 12.51 -3.57
C PRO A 84 13.38 12.33 -3.33
N SER A 85 12.71 13.40 -2.87
CA SER A 85 11.31 13.36 -2.43
C SER A 85 10.36 12.86 -3.51
N GLU A 86 10.63 13.19 -4.78
CA GLU A 86 9.82 12.79 -5.93
C GLU A 86 9.74 11.26 -6.08
N THR A 87 10.89 10.57 -6.08
CA THR A 87 10.94 9.11 -6.20
C THR A 87 10.23 8.42 -5.05
N VAL A 88 10.39 8.96 -3.84
CA VAL A 88 9.74 8.45 -2.64
C VAL A 88 8.23 8.57 -2.74
N VAL A 89 7.72 9.72 -3.21
CA VAL A 89 6.28 9.93 -3.43
C VAL A 89 5.74 8.91 -4.42
N TYR A 90 6.39 8.69 -5.56
CA TYR A 90 5.86 7.75 -6.57
C TYR A 90 5.73 6.34 -6.02
N LEU A 91 6.75 5.89 -5.29
CA LEU A 91 6.75 4.58 -4.68
C LEU A 91 5.67 4.47 -3.59
N ALA A 92 5.54 5.49 -2.75
CA ALA A 92 4.54 5.50 -1.68
C ALA A 92 3.11 5.53 -2.21
N VAL A 93 2.82 6.37 -3.22
CA VAL A 93 1.51 6.46 -3.89
C VAL A 93 1.15 5.15 -4.57
N ALA A 94 2.08 4.56 -5.33
CA ALA A 94 1.84 3.29 -6.00
C ALA A 94 1.68 2.12 -5.02
N THR A 95 2.40 2.15 -3.90
CA THR A 95 2.24 1.14 -2.85
C THR A 95 0.90 1.27 -2.13
N LEU A 96 0.47 2.50 -1.81
CA LEU A 96 -0.85 2.76 -1.23
C LEU A 96 -1.96 2.29 -2.16
N ALA A 97 -1.84 2.56 -3.46
CA ALA A 97 -2.78 2.05 -4.45
C ALA A 97 -2.86 0.52 -4.45
N LEU A 98 -1.73 -0.18 -4.38
CA LEU A 98 -1.71 -1.64 -4.28
C LEU A 98 -2.37 -2.15 -3.00
N VAL A 99 -2.11 -1.51 -1.85
CA VAL A 99 -2.79 -1.87 -0.59
C VAL A 99 -4.30 -1.76 -0.77
N VAL A 100 -4.80 -0.66 -1.31
CA VAL A 100 -6.25 -0.48 -1.58
C VAL A 100 -6.78 -1.58 -2.49
N VAL A 101 -6.10 -1.88 -3.60
CA VAL A 101 -6.53 -2.93 -4.53
C VAL A 101 -6.57 -4.30 -3.85
N VAL A 102 -5.54 -4.64 -3.07
CA VAL A 102 -5.43 -5.92 -2.37
C VAL A 102 -6.48 -6.04 -1.28
N GLU A 103 -6.77 -4.97 -0.55
CA GLU A 103 -7.84 -4.97 0.44
C GLU A 103 -9.20 -5.18 -0.21
N LEU A 104 -9.46 -4.54 -1.36
CA LEU A 104 -10.69 -4.75 -2.11
C LEU A 104 -10.80 -6.19 -2.64
N GLU A 105 -9.73 -6.77 -3.17
CA GLU A 105 -9.73 -8.16 -3.64
C GLU A 105 -9.88 -9.18 -2.50
N THR A 106 -9.32 -8.88 -1.33
CA THR A 106 -9.29 -9.81 -0.19
C THR A 106 -10.55 -9.73 0.67
N PHE A 107 -11.03 -8.52 0.94
CA PHE A 107 -12.10 -8.26 1.90
C PHE A 107 -13.40 -7.80 1.27
N ALA A 108 -13.41 -7.34 0.01
CA ALA A 108 -14.64 -7.07 -0.72
C ALA A 108 -15.03 -8.25 -1.61
N SER A 109 -16.32 -8.35 -1.93
CA SER A 109 -16.87 -9.42 -2.79
C SER A 109 -16.60 -9.16 -4.29
N VAL A 110 -15.43 -8.65 -4.64
CA VAL A 110 -15.07 -8.25 -6.02
C VAL A 110 -14.03 -9.22 -6.57
N GLU A 111 -14.44 -10.05 -7.53
CA GLU A 111 -13.54 -10.96 -8.22
C GLU A 111 -12.85 -10.23 -9.38
N LEU A 112 -11.59 -9.84 -9.19
CA LEU A 112 -10.78 -9.19 -10.22
C LEU A 112 -10.00 -10.23 -11.02
N SER A 113 -10.12 -10.21 -12.36
CA SER A 113 -9.20 -11.01 -13.17
C SER A 113 -7.77 -10.52 -12.98
N ARG A 114 -6.79 -11.43 -13.05
CA ARG A 114 -5.36 -11.12 -12.85
C ARG A 114 -4.86 -9.92 -13.68
N ARG A 115 -5.35 -9.78 -14.91
CA ARG A 115 -5.01 -8.64 -15.79
C ARG A 115 -5.72 -7.36 -15.36
N PHE A 116 -6.98 -7.47 -14.96
CA PHE A 116 -7.77 -6.34 -14.49
C PHE A 116 -7.23 -5.78 -13.18
N ALA A 117 -6.76 -6.62 -12.25
CA ALA A 117 -6.15 -6.17 -11.00
C ALA A 117 -4.94 -5.24 -11.23
N VAL A 118 -4.07 -5.56 -12.20
CA VAL A 118 -2.92 -4.70 -12.54
C VAL A 118 -3.38 -3.38 -13.13
N VAL A 119 -4.31 -3.40 -14.09
CA VAL A 119 -4.85 -2.17 -14.70
C VAL A 119 -5.54 -1.31 -13.65
N PHE A 120 -6.33 -1.93 -12.77
CA PHE A 120 -7.02 -1.27 -11.68
C PHE A 120 -6.04 -0.65 -10.68
N ALA A 121 -4.95 -1.34 -10.34
CA ALA A 121 -3.89 -0.79 -9.50
C ALA A 121 -3.21 0.43 -10.14
N VAL A 122 -2.92 0.39 -11.44
CA VAL A 122 -2.35 1.53 -12.17
C VAL A 122 -3.32 2.71 -12.19
N LEU A 123 -4.61 2.47 -12.47
CA LEU A 123 -5.62 3.53 -12.44
C LEU A 123 -5.80 4.13 -11.05
N THR A 124 -5.78 3.29 -10.01
CA THR A 124 -5.83 3.72 -8.61
C THR A 124 -4.59 4.54 -8.24
N THR A 125 -3.41 4.13 -8.70
CA THR A 125 -2.14 4.86 -8.54
C THR A 125 -2.24 6.25 -9.16
N MET A 126 -2.69 6.34 -10.40
CA MET A 126 -2.87 7.62 -11.09
C MET A 126 -3.91 8.50 -10.41
N ALA A 127 -5.00 7.93 -9.90
CA ALA A 127 -6.03 8.65 -9.16
C ALA A 127 -5.47 9.21 -7.84
N LEU A 128 -4.72 8.42 -7.09
CA LEU A 128 -4.05 8.88 -5.86
C LEU A 128 -3.00 9.95 -6.15
N GLN A 129 -2.22 9.81 -7.23
CA GLN A 129 -1.30 10.87 -7.66
C GLN A 129 -2.05 12.16 -7.96
N ALA A 130 -3.19 12.10 -8.65
CA ALA A 130 -3.99 13.29 -8.94
C ALA A 130 -4.51 13.96 -7.67
N LEU A 131 -5.00 13.19 -6.70
CA LEU A 131 -5.39 13.71 -5.39
C LEU A 131 -4.21 14.36 -4.66
N TRP A 132 -3.05 13.70 -4.70
CA TRP A 132 -1.82 14.21 -4.11
C TRP A 132 -1.39 15.55 -4.74
N THR A 133 -1.39 15.65 -6.07
CA THR A 133 -1.11 16.90 -6.79
C THR A 133 -2.10 18.01 -6.42
N VAL A 134 -3.39 17.70 -6.25
CA VAL A 134 -4.39 18.69 -5.79
C VAL A 134 -4.08 19.15 -4.36
N ALA A 135 -3.68 18.22 -3.47
CA ALA A 135 -3.30 18.55 -2.11
C ALA A 135 -2.03 19.41 -2.05
N GLN A 136 -1.03 19.11 -2.88
CA GLN A 136 0.17 19.94 -3.06
C GLN A 136 -0.19 21.35 -3.54
N PHE A 137 -1.08 21.48 -4.53
CA PHE A 137 -1.54 22.78 -5.02
C PHE A 137 -2.16 23.65 -3.92
N TYR A 138 -3.03 23.07 -3.09
CA TYR A 138 -3.64 23.80 -1.98
C TYR A 138 -2.64 24.08 -0.86
N SER A 139 -1.69 23.18 -0.61
CA SER A 139 -0.58 23.40 0.32
C SER A 139 0.28 24.59 -0.12
N ASP A 140 0.66 24.65 -1.38
CA ASP A 140 1.47 25.76 -1.92
C ASP A 140 0.72 27.09 -1.79
N ARG A 141 -0.61 27.05 -1.96
CA ARG A 141 -1.47 28.24 -1.88
C ARG A 141 -1.76 28.73 -0.46
N TRP A 142 -1.88 27.83 0.52
CA TRP A 142 -2.34 28.17 1.88
C TRP A 142 -1.26 28.05 2.94
N LEU A 143 -0.28 27.16 2.77
CA LEU A 143 0.79 26.88 3.71
C LEU A 143 2.14 27.45 3.26
N GLY A 144 2.21 28.01 2.04
CA GLY A 144 3.42 28.62 1.49
C GLY A 144 4.50 27.60 1.13
N THR A 145 4.11 26.35 0.84
CA THR A 145 5.02 25.33 0.33
C THR A 145 5.37 25.58 -1.15
N GLU A 146 6.39 24.88 -1.65
CA GLU A 146 6.83 24.98 -3.04
C GLU A 146 6.99 23.56 -3.64
N TYR A 147 5.92 22.78 -3.58
CA TYR A 147 5.90 21.41 -4.10
C TYR A 147 5.76 21.39 -5.63
N LEU A 148 4.94 22.26 -6.21
CA LEU A 148 4.70 22.32 -7.65
C LEU A 148 5.50 23.45 -8.29
N ARG A 149 6.66 23.12 -8.87
CA ARG A 149 7.57 24.13 -9.44
C ARG A 149 7.30 24.45 -10.91
N SER A 150 6.86 23.46 -11.70
CA SER A 150 6.57 23.67 -13.12
C SER A 150 5.53 22.69 -13.68
N GLN A 151 4.87 23.10 -14.78
CA GLN A 151 3.94 22.23 -15.49
C GLN A 151 4.65 21.01 -16.10
N THR A 152 5.87 21.19 -16.60
CA THR A 152 6.64 20.11 -17.23
C THR A 152 7.03 19.04 -16.22
N GLU A 153 7.46 19.44 -15.03
CA GLU A 153 7.77 18.53 -13.91
C GLU A 153 6.54 17.72 -13.54
N LEU A 154 5.41 18.39 -13.29
CA LEU A 154 4.13 17.73 -13.00
C LEU A 154 3.74 16.72 -14.09
N GLN A 155 3.90 17.05 -15.38
CA GLN A 155 3.62 16.12 -16.48
C GLN A 155 4.53 14.88 -16.41
N TRP A 156 5.81 15.06 -16.11
CA TRP A 156 6.75 13.95 -15.92
C TRP A 156 6.46 13.12 -14.69
N ASP A 157 6.00 13.73 -13.59
CA ASP A 157 5.57 13.01 -12.39
C ASP A 157 4.48 12.00 -12.72
N PHE A 158 3.50 12.38 -13.53
CA PHE A 158 2.44 11.47 -13.98
C PHE A 158 2.96 10.35 -14.90
N VAL A 159 3.96 10.62 -15.74
CA VAL A 159 4.60 9.58 -16.55
C VAL A 159 5.34 8.59 -15.64
N ILE A 160 6.15 9.09 -14.71
CA ILE A 160 6.96 8.28 -13.82
C ILE A 160 6.06 7.46 -12.89
N VAL A 161 5.05 8.07 -12.26
CA VAL A 161 4.14 7.35 -11.35
C VAL A 161 3.38 6.25 -12.09
N THR A 162 3.03 6.47 -13.37
CA THR A 162 2.36 5.45 -14.18
C THR A 162 3.29 4.27 -14.44
N VAL A 163 4.57 4.55 -14.77
CA VAL A 163 5.58 3.51 -14.94
C VAL A 163 5.82 2.76 -13.62
N VAL A 164 5.94 3.46 -12.50
CA VAL A 164 6.10 2.85 -11.17
C VAL A 164 4.89 1.98 -10.82
N GLY A 165 3.67 2.46 -11.05
CA GLY A 165 2.43 1.71 -10.86
C GLY A 165 2.38 0.44 -11.71
N LEU A 166 2.80 0.51 -12.97
CA LEU A 166 2.90 -0.66 -13.86
C LEU A 166 3.91 -1.68 -13.35
N VAL A 167 5.10 -1.23 -12.95
CA VAL A 167 6.17 -2.09 -12.41
C VAL A 167 5.71 -2.77 -11.12
N LEU A 168 5.20 -2.01 -10.16
CA LEU A 168 4.74 -2.55 -8.87
C LEU A 168 3.54 -3.48 -9.05
N GLY A 169 2.55 -3.10 -9.87
CA GLY A 169 1.40 -3.94 -10.18
C GLY A 169 1.81 -5.27 -10.84
N GLY A 170 2.76 -5.22 -11.77
CA GLY A 170 3.33 -6.42 -12.39
C GLY A 170 4.10 -7.30 -11.41
N LEU A 171 4.96 -6.71 -10.57
CA LEU A 171 5.71 -7.41 -9.53
C LEU A 171 4.78 -8.07 -8.51
N PHE A 172 3.72 -7.36 -8.10
CA PHE A 172 2.72 -7.91 -7.20
C PHE A 172 1.98 -9.08 -7.82
N GLN A 173 1.53 -8.96 -9.07
CA GLN A 173 0.86 -10.04 -9.79
C GLN A 173 1.76 -11.29 -9.91
N TRP A 174 3.06 -11.08 -10.15
CA TRP A 174 4.06 -12.14 -10.21
C TRP A 174 4.28 -12.80 -8.83
N TYR A 175 4.32 -11.99 -7.76
CA TYR A 175 4.43 -12.48 -6.39
C TYR A 175 3.20 -13.30 -5.98
N ALA A 176 2.00 -12.76 -6.16
CA ALA A 176 0.73 -13.42 -5.84
C ALA A 176 0.52 -14.71 -6.65
N GLY A 177 1.05 -14.79 -7.88
CA GLY A 177 1.06 -16.03 -8.66
C GLY A 177 2.05 -17.09 -8.20
N ARG A 178 3.08 -16.72 -7.41
CA ARG A 178 4.08 -17.65 -6.87
C ARG A 178 3.79 -18.07 -5.43
N PHE A 179 3.14 -17.20 -4.66
CA PHE A 179 2.79 -17.41 -3.27
C PHE A 179 1.28 -17.46 -3.15
N GLU A 180 0.66 -18.54 -3.62
CA GLU A 180 -0.64 -18.93 -3.10
C GLU A 180 -0.47 -19.16 -1.59
N PRO A 181 -1.23 -18.47 -0.72
CA PRO A 181 -1.25 -18.81 0.70
C PRO A 181 -1.50 -20.30 0.82
N ALA A 182 -0.66 -20.98 1.59
CA ALA A 182 -0.65 -22.43 1.72
C ALA A 182 -1.95 -22.91 2.39
N GLY A 183 -3.01 -23.02 1.60
CA GLY A 183 -4.37 -23.35 2.06
C GLY A 183 -5.28 -23.78 0.91
N ALA A 184 -5.00 -23.38 -0.33
CA ALA A 184 -5.74 -23.85 -1.51
C ALA A 184 -5.55 -25.37 -1.76
N VAL A 185 -4.38 -25.93 -1.46
CA VAL A 185 -4.08 -27.36 -1.66
C VAL A 185 -4.86 -28.27 -0.70
N ALA A 186 -5.23 -27.78 0.50
CA ALA A 186 -5.96 -28.58 1.48
C ALA A 186 -7.44 -28.83 1.10
N ARG A 187 -8.07 -27.90 0.36
CA ARG A 187 -9.46 -28.07 -0.11
C ARG A 187 -9.56 -29.10 -1.24
N ALA A 188 -8.53 -29.23 -2.07
CA ALA A 188 -8.46 -30.27 -3.11
C ALA A 188 -8.23 -31.68 -2.53
N ALA A 189 -7.48 -31.79 -1.43
CA ALA A 189 -7.25 -33.07 -0.75
C ALA A 189 -8.50 -33.56 0.01
N ASN A 190 -9.23 -32.67 0.69
CA ASN A 190 -10.42 -33.04 1.47
C ASN A 190 -11.66 -33.39 0.62
N GLY A 191 -11.65 -33.10 -0.69
CA GLY A 191 -12.72 -33.47 -1.62
C GLY A 191 -12.53 -34.86 -2.27
N ALA A 192 -11.36 -35.49 -2.10
CA ALA A 192 -11.05 -36.79 -2.66
C ALA A 192 -11.36 -37.96 -1.70
N ASP A 193 -11.63 -37.66 -0.43
CA ASP A 193 -11.97 -38.64 0.62
C ASP A 193 -13.44 -38.50 1.07
N SER A 194 -14.36 -38.46 0.11
CA SER A 194 -15.78 -38.71 0.37
C SER A 194 -16.18 -39.99 -0.38
N PRO A 195 -16.68 -41.03 0.32
CA PRO A 195 -16.89 -42.37 -0.23
C PRO A 195 -17.95 -42.45 -1.33
#